data_AF-A0A9W8RRD6-F1
#
_entry.id   AF-A0A9W8RRD6-F1
#
_cell.length_a   1.000
_cell.length_b   1.000
_cell.length_c   1.000
_cell.angle_alpha   90.00
_cell.angle_beta   90.00
_cell.angle_gamma   90.00
#
_symmetry.space_group_name_H-M   'P 1'
#
loop_
_entity.id
_entity.type
_entity.pdbx_description
1 polymer ?
#
loop_
_entity_poly.entity_id
_entity_poly.type
_entity_poly.pdbx_seq_one_letter_code
_entity_poly.pdbx_strand_id
1 'polypeptide(L)'
;MQLTAPILSLGLFLLRQAYTQQKPCPLLGPIFPPVQHPLTSETFSNTITNLNTTFGELEKNGTLAGLNTTFYIQVFSASDTLFRYGYVPPAMKSFLTSGTLDENTVFRIGSVSKLLNVYTLLAEVGMKHMNDPVTKWVHELALAAKKNGDDRTRKVQWNEVTIGQLAGQMAGVSRNCKYFHVSSISRALRSGFIDR
;
A
#
# COMPACT_ATOMS: atom_id res chain seq x y z
N MET A 1 77.84 -21.08 37.43
CA MET A 1 76.78 -20.05 37.44
C MET A 1 75.59 -20.64 36.71
N GLN A 2 74.58 -21.05 37.48
CA GLN A 2 73.34 -21.66 36.99
C GLN A 2 72.56 -20.68 36.12
N LEU A 3 71.85 -21.18 35.10
CA LEU A 3 70.58 -20.60 34.64
C LEU A 3 69.83 -21.66 33.83
N THR A 4 68.87 -22.28 34.51
CA THR A 4 67.82 -23.13 33.96
C THR A 4 66.90 -22.30 33.07
N ALA A 5 66.71 -22.68 31.81
CA ALA A 5 65.71 -22.09 30.92
C ALA A 5 64.36 -22.82 31.09
N PRO A 6 63.24 -22.10 31.32
CA PRO A 6 61.94 -22.73 31.53
C PRO A 6 61.26 -23.09 30.19
N ILE A 7 60.63 -24.25 30.19
CA ILE A 7 59.80 -24.80 29.11
C ILE A 7 58.54 -23.93 28.99
N LEU A 8 58.38 -23.21 27.87
CA LEU A 8 57.17 -22.44 27.57
C LEU A 8 56.10 -23.41 27.04
N SER A 9 55.13 -23.76 27.89
CA SER A 9 53.97 -24.57 27.55
C SER A 9 53.02 -23.81 26.60
N LEU A 10 52.73 -24.40 25.44
CA LEU A 10 51.75 -23.93 24.46
C LEU A 10 50.33 -24.20 24.99
N GLY A 11 49.68 -23.19 25.57
CA GLY A 11 48.28 -23.26 25.97
C GLY A 11 47.34 -23.00 24.79
N LEU A 12 46.81 -24.06 24.17
CA LEU A 12 45.79 -23.98 23.13
C LEU A 12 44.42 -23.69 23.79
N PHE A 13 44.06 -22.41 23.94
CA PHE A 13 42.71 -22.02 24.38
C PHE A 13 41.70 -22.30 23.27
N LEU A 14 41.03 -23.46 23.36
CA LEU A 14 39.83 -23.76 22.58
C LEU A 14 38.68 -22.87 23.09
N LEU A 15 38.49 -21.71 22.46
CA LEU A 15 37.27 -20.92 22.58
C LEU A 15 36.11 -21.71 21.97
N ARG A 16 35.42 -22.51 22.79
CA ARG A 16 34.10 -23.05 22.43
C ARG A 16 33.11 -21.91 22.36
N GLN A 17 32.85 -21.41 21.15
CA GLN A 17 31.70 -20.56 20.87
C GLN A 17 30.43 -21.34 21.22
N ALA A 18 29.82 -21.05 22.36
CA ALA A 18 28.49 -21.55 22.69
C ALA A 18 27.49 -20.82 21.78
N TYR A 19 27.12 -21.44 20.66
CA TYR A 19 25.93 -21.03 19.93
C TYR A 19 24.73 -21.34 20.83
N THR A 20 24.23 -20.33 21.52
CA THR A 20 22.90 -20.39 22.09
C THR A 20 21.94 -20.53 20.91
N GLN A 21 21.28 -21.68 20.81
CA GLN A 21 20.10 -21.87 19.96
C GLN A 21 19.03 -20.89 20.46
N GLN A 22 19.06 -19.65 19.95
CA GLN A 22 17.91 -18.78 20.05
C GLN A 22 16.79 -19.48 19.30
N LYS A 23 15.78 -19.96 20.05
CA LYS A 23 14.52 -20.37 19.46
C LYS A 23 14.06 -19.18 18.62
N PRO A 24 13.90 -19.33 17.29
CA PRO A 24 13.36 -18.25 16.47
C PRO A 24 12.05 -17.81 17.13
N CYS A 25 11.96 -16.54 17.52
CA CYS A 25 10.69 -16.00 18.00
C CYS A 25 9.66 -16.31 16.90
N PRO A 26 8.51 -16.95 17.23
CA PRO A 26 7.48 -17.16 16.23
C PRO A 26 7.16 -15.79 15.61
N LEU A 27 7.08 -15.76 14.28
CA LEU A 27 6.65 -14.56 13.57
C LEU A 27 5.39 -14.05 14.25
N LEU A 28 5.33 -12.75 14.55
CA LEU A 28 4.20 -12.09 15.19
C LEU A 28 2.96 -12.31 14.32
N GLY A 29 2.24 -13.38 14.62
CA GLY A 29 0.99 -13.76 13.98
C GLY A 29 -0.20 -13.45 14.88
N PRO A 30 -1.43 -13.59 14.36
CA PRO A 30 -2.62 -13.49 15.18
C PRO A 30 -2.55 -14.50 16.34
N ILE A 31 -2.62 -13.99 17.57
CA ILE A 31 -2.54 -14.79 18.81
C ILE A 31 -3.86 -15.54 19.07
N PHE A 32 -4.96 -15.06 18.48
CA PHE A 32 -6.28 -15.68 18.60
C PHE A 32 -6.63 -16.49 17.34
N PRO A 33 -7.32 -17.64 17.50
CA PRO A 33 -7.82 -18.37 16.35
C PRO A 33 -8.83 -17.50 15.57
N PRO A 34 -8.96 -17.70 14.25
CA PRO A 34 -10.00 -17.04 13.47
C PRO A 34 -11.38 -17.31 14.07
N VAL A 35 -12.17 -16.26 14.27
CA VAL A 35 -13.57 -16.40 14.70
C VAL A 35 -14.36 -17.07 13.58
N GLN A 36 -14.96 -18.22 13.88
CA GLN A 36 -15.83 -18.94 12.96
C GLN A 36 -17.28 -18.63 13.28
N HIS A 37 -18.11 -18.50 12.25
CA HIS A 37 -19.56 -18.30 12.36
C HIS A 37 -19.99 -17.20 13.33
N PRO A 38 -19.57 -15.93 13.11
CA PRO A 38 -19.85 -14.83 14.04
C PRO A 38 -21.34 -14.60 14.29
N LEU A 39 -22.18 -14.90 13.29
CA LEU A 39 -23.64 -14.74 13.35
C LEU A 39 -24.33 -15.69 14.34
N THR A 40 -23.64 -16.71 14.84
CA THR A 40 -24.15 -17.57 15.93
C THR A 40 -24.23 -16.81 17.26
N SER A 41 -23.42 -15.77 17.42
CA SER A 41 -23.51 -14.88 18.57
C SER A 41 -24.69 -13.93 18.41
N GLU A 42 -25.58 -13.94 19.40
CA GLU A 42 -26.73 -13.04 19.46
C GLU A 42 -26.32 -11.57 19.33
N THR A 43 -25.23 -11.16 19.99
CA THR A 43 -24.70 -9.80 19.90
C THR A 43 -24.34 -9.40 18.47
N PHE A 44 -23.66 -10.28 17.72
CA PHE A 44 -23.31 -10.02 16.32
C PHE A 44 -24.57 -9.99 15.45
N SER A 45 -25.47 -10.97 15.59
CA SER A 45 -26.72 -11.05 14.84
C SER A 45 -27.59 -9.78 15.03
N ASN A 46 -27.74 -9.33 16.28
CA ASN A 46 -28.46 -8.11 16.62
C ASN A 46 -27.78 -6.87 16.01
N THR A 47 -26.45 -6.81 16.02
CA THR A 47 -25.69 -5.71 15.42
C THR A 47 -25.91 -5.64 13.90
N ILE A 48 -25.84 -6.77 13.20
CA ILE A 48 -26.11 -6.84 11.75
C ILE A 48 -27.56 -6.45 11.45
N THR A 49 -28.52 -6.89 12.27
CA THR A 49 -29.94 -6.54 12.12
C THR A 49 -30.17 -5.04 12.29
N ASN A 50 -29.53 -4.43 13.30
CA ASN A 50 -29.58 -2.98 13.49
C ASN A 50 -28.98 -2.24 12.30
N LEU A 51 -27.84 -2.72 11.78
CA LEU A 51 -27.17 -2.10 10.65
C LEU A 51 -28.04 -2.17 9.36
N ASN A 52 -28.67 -3.32 9.08
CA ASN A 52 -29.67 -3.44 8.01
C ASN A 52 -30.82 -2.44 8.17
N THR A 53 -31.38 -2.35 9.37
CA THR A 53 -32.49 -1.42 9.69
C THR A 53 -32.07 0.03 9.44
N THR A 54 -30.89 0.44 9.94
CA THR A 54 -30.36 1.79 9.75
C THR A 54 -30.20 2.14 8.27
N PHE A 55 -29.59 1.28 7.46
CA PHE A 55 -29.45 1.54 6.04
C PHE A 55 -30.82 1.63 5.33
N GLY A 56 -31.77 0.78 5.68
CA GLY A 56 -33.14 0.86 5.17
C GLY A 56 -33.87 2.17 5.56
N GLU A 57 -33.65 2.68 6.76
CA GLU A 57 -34.19 3.98 7.21
C GLU A 57 -33.54 5.15 6.47
N LEU A 58 -32.22 5.13 6.28
CA LEU A 58 -31.47 6.14 5.52
C LEU A 58 -31.90 6.21 4.05
N GLU A 59 -32.32 5.08 3.48
CA GLU A 59 -32.87 5.04 2.13
C GLU A 59 -34.29 5.63 2.11
N LYS A 60 -35.17 5.16 3.00
CA LYS A 60 -36.57 5.60 3.08
C LYS A 60 -36.71 7.10 3.36
N ASN A 61 -35.85 7.66 4.21
CA ASN A 61 -35.88 9.08 4.55
C ASN A 61 -35.18 9.97 3.51
N GLY A 62 -34.64 9.39 2.43
CA GLY A 62 -33.98 10.10 1.33
C GLY A 62 -32.54 10.55 1.62
N THR A 63 -31.95 10.21 2.76
CA THR A 63 -30.57 10.59 3.09
C THR A 63 -29.59 10.05 2.05
N LEU A 64 -29.76 8.79 1.63
CA LEU A 64 -28.89 8.19 0.61
C LEU A 64 -29.02 8.87 -0.76
N ALA A 65 -30.19 9.45 -1.08
CA ALA A 65 -30.38 10.16 -2.34
C ALA A 65 -29.50 11.41 -2.44
N GLY A 66 -29.18 12.05 -1.32
CA GLY A 66 -28.25 13.18 -1.26
C GLY A 66 -26.81 12.82 -1.65
N LEU A 67 -26.42 11.54 -1.61
CA LEU A 67 -25.07 11.11 -1.99
C LEU A 67 -24.87 11.12 -3.51
N ASN A 68 -25.95 11.06 -4.29
CA ASN A 68 -25.95 10.99 -5.75
C ASN A 68 -24.86 10.05 -6.31
N THR A 69 -24.73 8.86 -5.68
CA THR A 69 -23.73 7.87 -6.03
C THR A 69 -24.27 6.47 -5.82
N THR A 70 -23.82 5.53 -6.64
CA THR A 70 -24.11 4.11 -6.49
C THR A 70 -23.03 3.46 -5.65
N PHE A 71 -23.39 2.65 -4.66
CA PHE A 71 -22.44 1.91 -3.85
C PHE A 71 -22.97 0.55 -3.45
N TYR A 72 -22.06 -0.39 -3.23
CA TYR A 72 -22.34 -1.71 -2.70
C TYR A 72 -21.36 -1.97 -1.56
N ILE A 73 -21.89 -2.32 -0.39
CA ILE A 73 -21.12 -2.62 0.82
C ILE A 73 -21.34 -4.09 1.13
N GLN A 74 -20.24 -4.80 1.39
CA GLN A 74 -20.27 -6.16 1.89
C GLN A 74 -19.28 -6.31 3.03
N VAL A 75 -19.72 -6.92 4.12
CA VAL A 75 -18.88 -7.26 5.28
C VAL A 75 -18.89 -8.78 5.40
N PHE A 76 -17.72 -9.36 5.56
CA PHE A 76 -17.54 -10.81 5.61
C PHE A 76 -16.49 -11.20 6.66
N SER A 77 -16.62 -12.41 7.17
CA SER A 77 -15.59 -13.12 7.93
C SER A 77 -14.91 -14.15 7.03
N ALA A 78 -13.96 -14.92 7.59
CA ALA A 78 -13.36 -16.05 6.87
C ALA A 78 -14.38 -17.14 6.52
N SER A 79 -15.52 -17.22 7.21
CA SER A 79 -16.53 -18.27 7.06
C SER A 79 -17.86 -17.79 6.46
N ASP A 80 -18.25 -16.53 6.66
CA ASP A 80 -19.60 -16.07 6.35
C ASP A 80 -19.63 -14.65 5.79
N THR A 81 -20.58 -14.38 4.89
CA THR A 81 -21.00 -13.00 4.59
C THR A 81 -21.89 -12.52 5.72
N LEU A 82 -21.45 -11.48 6.42
CA LEU A 82 -22.12 -10.95 7.61
C LEU A 82 -23.17 -9.89 7.25
N PHE A 83 -22.87 -9.04 6.26
CA PHE A 83 -23.76 -7.96 5.86
C PHE A 83 -23.56 -7.64 4.38
N ARG A 84 -24.65 -7.26 3.70
CA ARG A 84 -24.62 -6.73 2.34
C ARG A 84 -25.68 -5.64 2.20
N TYR A 85 -25.32 -4.56 1.51
CA TYR A 85 -26.26 -3.50 1.20
C TYR A 85 -25.83 -2.76 -0.07
N GLY A 86 -26.76 -2.64 -1.01
CA GLY A 86 -26.55 -1.95 -2.27
C GLY A 86 -27.53 -0.80 -2.42
N TYR A 87 -27.04 0.36 -2.86
CA TYR A 87 -27.86 1.52 -3.13
C TYR A 87 -27.57 2.06 -4.53
N VAL A 88 -28.64 2.32 -5.28
CA VAL A 88 -28.59 2.89 -6.64
C VAL A 88 -29.58 4.05 -6.70
N PRO A 89 -29.12 5.29 -6.90
CA PRO A 89 -30.01 6.42 -7.14
C PRO A 89 -30.91 6.17 -8.36
N PRO A 90 -32.18 6.61 -8.36
CA PRO A 90 -33.09 6.42 -9.50
C PRO A 90 -32.50 6.93 -10.83
N ALA A 91 -31.81 8.07 -10.80
CA ALA A 91 -31.15 8.67 -11.96
C ALA A 91 -29.98 7.82 -12.50
N MET A 92 -29.47 6.87 -11.72
CA MET A 92 -28.33 6.02 -12.08
C MET A 92 -28.70 4.59 -12.45
N LYS A 93 -29.97 4.19 -12.27
CA LYS A 93 -30.42 2.81 -12.56
C LYS A 93 -30.16 2.38 -13.99
N SER A 94 -30.30 3.29 -14.95
CA SER A 94 -30.05 3.02 -16.37
C SER A 94 -28.58 2.79 -16.72
N PHE A 95 -27.63 3.17 -15.85
CA PHE A 95 -26.20 2.91 -16.05
C PHE A 95 -25.77 1.52 -15.60
N LEU A 96 -26.63 0.77 -14.91
CA LEU A 96 -26.35 -0.62 -14.56
C LEU A 96 -26.52 -1.50 -15.80
N THR A 97 -25.41 -2.04 -16.32
CA THR A 97 -25.43 -2.87 -17.54
C THR A 97 -26.26 -4.14 -17.38
N SER A 98 -26.26 -4.76 -16.19
CA SER A 98 -27.09 -5.93 -15.85
C SER A 98 -28.51 -5.57 -15.41
N GLY A 99 -28.79 -4.28 -15.16
CA GLY A 99 -30.02 -3.80 -14.52
C GLY A 99 -30.10 -4.07 -13.01
N THR A 100 -29.16 -4.81 -12.44
CA THR A 100 -29.09 -5.16 -11.01
C THR A 100 -27.78 -4.73 -10.40
N LEU A 101 -27.82 -4.28 -9.14
CA LEU A 101 -26.64 -4.03 -8.33
C LEU A 101 -26.46 -5.22 -7.37
N ASP A 102 -25.36 -5.94 -7.54
CA ASP A 102 -25.02 -7.13 -6.75
C ASP A 102 -23.49 -7.28 -6.57
N GLU A 103 -23.06 -8.34 -5.89
CA GLU A 103 -21.66 -8.65 -5.63
C GLU A 103 -20.81 -8.87 -6.90
N ASN A 104 -21.43 -9.12 -8.05
CA ASN A 104 -20.74 -9.31 -9.33
C ASN A 104 -20.60 -8.00 -10.11
N THR A 105 -21.12 -6.90 -9.58
CA THR A 105 -21.02 -5.57 -10.22
C THR A 105 -19.57 -5.08 -10.19
N VAL A 106 -19.07 -4.70 -11.37
CA VAL A 106 -17.67 -4.27 -11.54
C VAL A 106 -17.52 -2.77 -11.28
N PHE A 107 -16.66 -2.42 -10.31
CA PHE A 107 -16.33 -1.03 -9.98
C PHE A 107 -14.91 -0.66 -10.39
N ARG A 108 -14.71 0.61 -10.79
CA ARG A 108 -13.36 1.18 -10.89
C ARG A 108 -12.80 1.47 -9.50
N ILE A 109 -11.85 0.66 -9.05
CA ILE A 109 -11.25 0.76 -7.71
C ILE A 109 -10.13 1.82 -7.58
N GLY A 110 -9.69 2.40 -8.71
CA GLY A 110 -8.72 3.50 -8.72
C GLY A 110 -7.42 3.16 -7.96
N SER A 111 -7.01 4.01 -7.02
CA SER A 111 -5.75 3.85 -6.28
C SER A 111 -5.66 2.58 -5.43
N VAL A 112 -6.78 1.90 -5.13
CA VAL A 112 -6.78 0.62 -4.42
C VAL A 112 -6.02 -0.45 -5.22
N SER A 113 -5.96 -0.34 -6.55
CA SER A 113 -5.19 -1.27 -7.40
C SER A 113 -3.69 -1.31 -7.09
N LYS A 114 -3.14 -0.28 -6.42
CA LYS A 114 -1.74 -0.28 -5.97
C LYS A 114 -1.44 -1.42 -5.00
N LEU A 115 -2.41 -1.81 -4.17
CA LEU A 115 -2.25 -2.92 -3.23
C LEU A 115 -2.00 -4.24 -3.97
N LEU A 116 -2.74 -4.47 -5.06
CA LEU A 116 -2.53 -5.64 -5.91
C LEU A 116 -1.14 -5.62 -6.55
N ASN A 117 -0.70 -4.48 -7.09
CA ASN A 117 0.62 -4.37 -7.71
C ASN A 117 1.76 -4.69 -6.72
N VAL A 118 1.71 -4.12 -5.51
CA VAL A 118 2.73 -4.38 -4.48
C VAL A 118 2.67 -5.81 -3.99
N TYR A 119 1.47 -6.37 -3.80
CA TYR A 119 1.29 -7.75 -3.40
C TYR A 119 1.82 -8.73 -4.45
N THR A 120 1.50 -8.53 -5.74
CA THR A 120 2.02 -9.37 -6.83
C THR A 120 3.54 -9.34 -6.88
N LEU A 121 4.15 -8.15 -6.71
CA LEU A 121 5.60 -8.04 -6.64
C LEU A 121 6.19 -8.81 -5.45
N LEU A 122 5.60 -8.70 -4.26
CA LEU A 122 6.04 -9.43 -3.07
C LEU A 122 5.82 -10.93 -3.19
N ALA A 123 4.74 -11.38 -3.83
CA ALA A 123 4.45 -12.79 -4.05
C ALA A 123 5.48 -13.43 -4.99
N GLU A 124 5.94 -12.71 -6.01
CA GLU A 124 6.88 -13.21 -7.02
C GLU A 124 8.34 -13.19 -6.52
N VAL A 125 8.80 -12.07 -5.97
CA VAL A 125 10.23 -11.88 -5.63
C VAL A 125 10.49 -11.65 -4.15
N GLY A 126 9.45 -11.61 -3.31
CA GLY A 126 9.57 -11.29 -1.89
C GLY A 126 10.29 -9.95 -1.68
N MET A 127 11.17 -9.92 -0.69
CA MET A 127 11.96 -8.73 -0.35
C MET A 127 13.24 -8.58 -1.18
N LYS A 128 13.56 -9.54 -2.06
CA LYS A 128 14.87 -9.66 -2.72
C LYS A 128 15.31 -8.39 -3.45
N HIS A 129 14.37 -7.70 -4.09
CA HIS A 129 14.65 -6.55 -4.96
C HIS A 129 14.16 -5.22 -4.39
N MET A 130 13.66 -5.18 -3.15
CA MET A 130 13.10 -3.93 -2.58
C MET A 130 14.14 -2.82 -2.44
N ASN A 131 15.42 -3.18 -2.26
CA ASN A 131 16.53 -2.24 -2.17
C ASN A 131 17.20 -1.97 -3.52
N ASP A 132 16.77 -2.62 -4.60
CA ASP A 132 17.33 -2.33 -5.91
C ASP A 132 16.90 -0.92 -6.37
N PRO A 133 17.83 -0.12 -6.93
CA PRO A 133 17.45 1.13 -7.57
C PRO A 133 16.61 0.83 -8.82
N VAL A 134 15.60 1.65 -9.09
CA VAL A 134 14.67 1.45 -10.21
C VAL A 134 15.35 1.49 -11.58
N THR A 135 16.48 2.20 -11.67
CA THR A 135 17.32 2.31 -12.87
C THR A 135 17.96 0.98 -13.30
N LYS A 136 18.06 0.01 -12.39
CA LYS A 136 18.49 -1.36 -12.69
C LYS A 136 17.50 -2.08 -13.62
N TRP A 137 16.21 -1.75 -13.50
CA TRP A 137 15.12 -2.44 -14.20
C TRP A 137 14.50 -1.59 -15.32
N VAL A 138 14.58 -0.26 -15.20
CA VAL A 138 14.07 0.71 -16.19
C VAL A 138 15.21 1.62 -16.64
N HIS A 139 15.88 1.24 -17.72
CA HIS A 139 17.11 1.91 -18.17
C HIS A 139 16.88 3.34 -18.66
N GLU A 140 15.66 3.68 -19.11
CA GLU A 140 15.26 5.03 -19.49
C GLU A 140 15.38 6.02 -18.31
N LEU A 141 15.12 5.55 -17.09
CA LEU A 141 15.31 6.36 -15.88
C LEU A 141 16.79 6.58 -15.57
N ALA A 142 17.67 5.65 -15.95
CA ALA A 142 19.11 5.84 -15.82
C ALA A 142 19.61 6.95 -16.77
N LEU A 143 19.06 6.99 -17.99
CA LEU A 143 19.34 8.07 -18.94
C LEU A 143 18.77 9.41 -18.45
N ALA A 144 17.58 9.41 -17.85
CA ALA A 144 17.00 10.61 -17.24
C ALA A 144 17.87 11.14 -16.10
N ALA A 145 18.39 10.26 -15.23
CA ALA A 145 19.29 10.64 -14.15
C ALA A 145 20.56 11.34 -14.68
N LYS A 146 21.18 10.82 -15.75
CA LYS A 146 22.37 11.42 -16.36
C LYS A 146 22.12 12.82 -16.93
N LYS A 147 20.91 13.08 -17.43
CA LYS A 147 20.51 14.40 -18.00
C LYS A 147 20.16 15.43 -16.93
N ASN A 148 20.08 15.05 -15.65
CA ASN A 148 19.60 15.93 -14.61
C ASN A 148 20.62 17.03 -14.22
N GLY A 149 21.91 16.89 -14.55
CA GLY A 149 22.96 17.83 -14.12
C GLY A 149 23.12 17.82 -12.60
N ASP A 150 23.74 18.86 -12.02
CA ASP A 150 23.97 18.95 -10.56
C ASP A 150 22.77 19.51 -9.76
N ASP A 151 21.63 19.68 -10.42
CA ASP A 151 20.43 20.24 -9.79
C ASP A 151 19.62 19.16 -9.07
N ARG A 152 20.15 18.75 -7.91
CA ARG A 152 19.61 17.66 -7.10
C ARG A 152 18.31 18.01 -6.39
N THR A 153 17.99 19.29 -6.23
CA THR A 153 16.83 19.75 -5.46
C THR A 153 15.56 19.86 -6.30
N ARG A 154 15.67 20.08 -7.62
CA ARG A 154 14.50 20.23 -8.52
C ARG A 154 14.17 18.99 -9.33
N LYS A 155 15.01 17.96 -9.29
CA LYS A 155 14.86 16.75 -10.11
C LYS A 155 14.99 15.48 -9.27
N VAL A 156 14.17 14.48 -9.60
CA VAL A 156 14.21 13.17 -8.95
C VAL A 156 15.56 12.50 -9.23
N GLN A 157 16.22 12.04 -8.18
CA GLN A 157 17.48 11.27 -8.25
C GLN A 157 17.16 9.80 -8.50
N TRP A 158 16.82 9.45 -9.75
CA TRP A 158 16.34 8.10 -10.09
C TRP A 158 17.32 6.97 -9.75
N ASN A 159 18.62 7.26 -9.69
CA ASN A 159 19.67 6.32 -9.26
C ASN A 159 19.57 5.94 -7.77
N GLU A 160 18.94 6.77 -6.95
CA GLU A 160 18.77 6.55 -5.50
C GLU A 160 17.37 6.02 -5.15
N VAL A 161 16.40 6.19 -6.05
CA VAL A 161 15.03 5.69 -5.86
C VAL A 161 15.01 4.17 -5.94
N THR A 162 14.64 3.50 -4.86
CA THR A 162 14.48 2.05 -4.80
C THR A 162 13.05 1.60 -5.10
N ILE A 163 12.91 0.32 -5.46
CA ILE A 163 11.60 -0.31 -5.65
C ILE A 163 10.75 -0.21 -4.38
N GLY A 164 11.34 -0.48 -3.22
CA GLY A 164 10.67 -0.41 -1.92
C GLY A 164 10.21 1.02 -1.59
N GLN A 165 11.01 2.03 -1.94
CA GLN A 165 10.61 3.43 -1.78
C GLN A 165 9.42 3.80 -2.68
N LEU A 166 9.32 3.27 -3.91
CA LEU A 166 8.14 3.47 -4.74
C LEU A 166 6.92 2.73 -4.18
N ALA A 167 7.08 1.47 -3.78
CA ALA A 167 6.01 0.65 -3.21
C ALA A 167 5.44 1.29 -1.92
N GLY A 168 6.33 1.80 -1.06
CA GLY A 168 6.00 2.47 0.20
C GLY A 168 5.66 3.95 0.09
N GLN A 169 5.59 4.54 -1.11
CA GLN A 169 5.35 5.99 -1.31
C GLN A 169 6.39 6.92 -0.64
N MET A 170 7.62 6.45 -0.46
CA MET A 170 8.75 7.16 0.18
C MET A 170 9.83 7.61 -0.81
N ALA A 171 9.58 7.52 -2.11
CA ALA A 171 10.56 7.86 -3.15
C ALA A 171 10.74 9.36 -3.41
N GLY A 172 9.94 10.23 -2.77
CA GLY A 172 9.97 11.69 -3.04
C GLY A 172 9.50 12.06 -4.45
N VAL A 173 8.83 11.16 -5.16
CA VAL A 173 8.31 11.39 -6.51
C VAL A 173 6.94 12.08 -6.40
N SER A 174 6.75 13.15 -7.16
CA SER A 174 5.46 13.86 -7.18
C SER A 174 4.37 13.02 -7.84
N ARG A 175 3.13 13.21 -7.38
CA ARG A 175 1.95 12.48 -7.89
C ARG A 175 1.70 12.69 -9.39
N ASN A 176 2.07 13.85 -9.93
CA ASN A 176 1.72 14.26 -11.28
C ASN A 176 2.97 14.35 -12.17
N CYS A 177 3.05 13.48 -13.18
CA CYS A 177 3.98 13.67 -14.29
C CYS A 177 3.40 14.68 -15.29
N LYS A 178 3.74 15.97 -15.08
CA LYS A 178 3.56 17.20 -15.91
C LYS A 178 2.26 18.01 -15.71
N TYR A 179 2.46 19.21 -15.12
CA TYR A 179 1.99 20.57 -15.55
C TYR A 179 1.98 21.54 -14.35
N PHE A 180 3.06 21.59 -13.54
CA PHE A 180 3.20 22.67 -12.55
C PHE A 180 4.58 23.30 -12.70
N HIS A 181 4.72 24.16 -13.71
CA HIS A 181 5.81 25.11 -13.79
C HIS A 181 5.22 26.49 -13.46
N VAL A 182 5.22 26.82 -12.17
CA VAL A 182 4.81 28.15 -11.65
C VAL A 182 5.70 29.26 -12.23
N SER A 183 6.91 28.91 -12.68
CA SER A 183 7.79 29.79 -13.46
C SER A 183 7.37 30.00 -14.92
N SER A 184 6.37 29.29 -15.46
CA SER A 184 5.78 29.63 -16.77
C SER A 184 4.82 30.79 -16.63
N ILE A 185 4.09 30.83 -15.51
CA ILE A 185 3.15 31.91 -15.19
C ILE A 185 3.95 33.20 -14.94
N SER A 186 5.06 33.13 -14.22
CA SER A 186 5.90 34.32 -13.98
C SER A 186 6.68 34.81 -15.21
N ARG A 187 6.80 33.99 -16.27
CA ARG A 187 7.40 34.39 -17.56
C ARG A 187 6.35 34.97 -18.51
N ALA A 188 5.15 34.39 -18.55
CA ALA A 188 4.02 34.91 -19.32
C ALA A 188 3.51 36.26 -18.78
N LEU A 189 3.53 36.46 -17.45
CA LEU A 189 3.16 37.74 -16.83
C LEU A 189 4.23 38.82 -17.04
N ARG A 190 5.50 38.46 -17.26
CA ARG A 190 6.57 39.42 -17.57
C ARG A 190 6.59 39.83 -19.04
N SER A 191 6.26 38.92 -19.96
CA SER A 191 6.20 39.25 -21.39
C SER A 191 4.92 40.00 -21.80
N GLY A 192 3.88 40.00 -20.97
CA GLY A 192 2.63 40.75 -21.22
C GLY A 192 2.59 42.17 -20.62
N PHE A 193 3.63 42.59 -19.89
CA PHE A 193 3.72 43.92 -19.28
C PHE A 193 4.71 44.85 -19.98
N ILE A 194 5.45 44.35 -20.98
CA ILE A 194 6.29 45.14 -21.88
C ILE A 194 5.73 44.97 -23.29
N ASP A 195 4.51 45.45 -23.51
CA ASP A 195 3.92 45.73 -24.83
C ASP A 195 2.53 46.38 -24.68
N ARG A 196 2.43 47.38 -23.79
CA ARG A 196 1.37 48.39 -23.82
C ARG A 196 1.88 49.71 -23.26
#